data_AF-A0A9Q1G0W7-F1
#
_entry.id   AF-A0A9Q1G0W7-F1
#
_cell.length_a   1.000
_cell.length_b   1.000
_cell.length_c   1.000
_cell.angle_alpha   90.00
_cell.angle_beta   90.00
_cell.angle_gamma   90.00
#
_symmetry.space_group_name_H-M   'P 1'
#
loop_
_entity.id
_entity.type
_entity.pdbx_description
1 polymer ?
#
loop_
_entity_poly.entity_id
_entity_poly.type
_entity_poly.pdbx_seq_one_letter_code
_entity_poly.pdbx_strand_id
1 'polypeptide(L)'
;MKTTLSITLLLLAVSQLSDAVQVKEREFTFSLESVRKLKDLMDSDLVGKESPRLAQTSTAIVCRDPGLPEEFLPVCQSKGAGMSLSRLAFIGSHHDECEICMFAACTGC
;
A
#
# COMPACT_ATOMS: atom_id res chain seq x y z
N MET A 1 -21.66 -21.25 -26.77
CA MET A 1 -20.85 -22.08 -25.85
C MET A 1 -19.35 -21.86 -26.03
N LYS A 2 -18.78 -21.93 -27.25
CA LYS A 2 -17.33 -21.74 -27.48
C LYS A 2 -16.86 -20.29 -27.33
N THR A 3 -17.65 -19.34 -27.83
CA THR A 3 -17.37 -17.89 -27.74
C THR A 3 -17.55 -17.36 -26.32
N THR A 4 -18.56 -17.84 -25.61
CA THR A 4 -18.80 -17.48 -24.19
C THR A 4 -17.65 -17.92 -23.30
N LEU A 5 -17.11 -19.13 -23.51
CA LEU A 5 -15.93 -19.63 -22.78
C LEU A 5 -14.67 -18.80 -23.08
N SER A 6 -14.49 -18.37 -24.34
CA SER A 6 -13.33 -17.55 -24.72
C SER A 6 -13.40 -16.15 -24.09
N ILE A 7 -14.58 -15.53 -24.05
CA ILE A 7 -14.79 -14.23 -23.42
C ILE A 7 -14.57 -14.32 -21.91
N THR A 8 -15.08 -15.35 -21.24
CA THR A 8 -14.85 -15.54 -19.81
C THR A 8 -13.38 -15.78 -19.49
N LEU A 9 -12.66 -16.52 -20.33
CA LEU A 9 -11.23 -16.77 -20.16
C LEU A 9 -10.40 -15.49 -20.35
N LEU A 10 -10.77 -14.65 -21.32
CA LEU A 10 -10.12 -13.34 -21.53
C LEU A 10 -10.34 -12.42 -20.33
N LEU A 11 -11.57 -12.34 -19.81
CA LEU A 11 -11.90 -11.51 -18.64
C LEU A 11 -11.14 -11.97 -17.39
N LEU A 12 -11.03 -13.29 -17.19
CA LEU A 12 -10.23 -13.87 -16.10
C LEU A 12 -8.75 -13.52 -16.25
N ALA A 13 -8.18 -13.66 -17.45
CA ALA A 13 -6.78 -13.31 -17.68
C ALA A 13 -6.51 -11.82 -17.42
N VAL A 14 -7.39 -10.93 -17.89
CA VAL A 14 -7.28 -9.47 -17.67
C VAL A 14 -7.41 -9.14 -16.18
N SER A 15 -8.31 -9.80 -15.45
CA SER A 15 -8.46 -9.57 -14.01
C SER A 15 -7.22 -9.98 -13.19
N GLN A 16 -6.43 -10.93 -13.68
CA GLN A 16 -5.17 -11.35 -13.04
C GLN A 16 -4.02 -10.36 -13.27
N LEU A 17 -4.09 -9.54 -14.32
CA LEU A 17 -3.10 -8.49 -14.59
C LEU A 17 -3.30 -7.27 -13.67
N SER A 18 -4.51 -7.07 -13.14
CA SER A 18 -4.82 -5.93 -12.27
C SER A 18 -4.26 -6.03 -10.86
N ASP A 19 -3.73 -7.19 -10.46
CA ASP A 19 -3.20 -7.45 -9.09
C ASP A 19 -1.68 -7.69 -9.10
N ALA A 20 -0.99 -7.33 -10.19
CA ALA A 20 0.40 -7.69 -10.38
C ALA A 20 1.37 -6.82 -9.56
N VAL A 21 1.01 -5.57 -9.28
CA VAL A 21 1.95 -4.61 -8.69
C VAL A 21 2.00 -4.75 -7.18
N GLN A 22 3.18 -5.11 -6.69
CA GLN A 22 3.53 -5.21 -5.28
C GLN A 22 4.48 -4.10 -4.89
N VAL A 23 4.34 -3.58 -3.67
CA VAL A 23 5.19 -2.53 -3.12
C VAL A 23 6.16 -3.14 -2.12
N LYS A 24 7.45 -2.87 -2.28
CA LYS A 24 8.53 -3.35 -1.42
C LYS A 24 9.09 -2.23 -0.57
N GLU A 25 9.12 -2.44 0.75
CA GLU A 25 9.81 -1.58 1.72
C GLU A 25 10.73 -2.48 2.56
N ARG A 26 12.04 -2.39 2.28
CA ARG A 26 13.08 -3.27 2.86
C ARG A 26 12.79 -4.75 2.56
N GLU A 27 12.58 -5.55 3.60
CA GLU A 27 12.29 -6.99 3.52
C GLU A 27 10.79 -7.28 3.45
N PHE A 28 9.94 -6.26 3.53
CA PHE A 28 8.49 -6.42 3.51
C PHE A 28 7.93 -6.11 2.13
N THR A 29 6.87 -6.86 1.78
CA THR A 29 6.14 -6.70 0.53
C THR A 29 4.66 -6.53 0.83
N PHE A 30 4.03 -5.60 0.14
CA PHE A 30 2.66 -5.16 0.36
C PHE A 30 1.89 -5.16 -0.96
N SER A 31 0.58 -5.35 -0.89
CA SER A 31 -0.26 -5.08 -2.06
C SER A 31 -0.39 -3.57 -2.26
N LEU A 32 -0.48 -3.12 -3.52
CA LEU A 32 -0.72 -1.71 -3.80
C LEU A 32 -2.03 -1.20 -3.17
N GLU A 33 -3.05 -2.06 -3.12
CA GLU A 33 -4.33 -1.77 -2.46
C GLU A 33 -4.17 -1.51 -0.96
N SER A 34 -3.43 -2.35 -0.25
CA SER A 34 -3.16 -2.17 1.17
C SER A 34 -2.35 -0.90 1.45
N VAL A 35 -1.38 -0.56 0.59
CA VAL A 35 -0.61 0.68 0.69
C VAL A 35 -1.49 1.91 0.48
N ARG A 36 -2.46 1.84 -0.43
CA ARG A 36 -3.48 2.89 -0.59
C ARG A 36 -4.36 3.04 0.66
N LYS A 37 -4.81 1.93 1.25
CA LYS A 37 -5.58 1.95 2.52
C LYS A 37 -4.77 2.55 3.67
N LEU A 38 -3.48 2.20 3.77
CA LEU A 38 -2.57 2.79 4.76
C LEU A 38 -2.51 4.32 4.60
N LYS A 39 -2.36 4.81 3.37
CA LYS A 39 -2.39 6.24 3.09
C LYS A 39 -3.69 6.87 3.60
N ASP A 40 -4.84 6.28 3.31
CA ASP A 40 -6.14 6.85 3.73
C ASP A 40 -6.30 6.89 5.26
N LEU A 41 -5.80 5.87 5.97
CA LEU A 41 -5.73 5.90 7.44
C LEU A 41 -4.81 7.03 7.93
N MET A 42 -3.64 7.19 7.30
CA MET A 42 -2.71 8.25 7.67
C MET A 42 -3.27 9.64 7.36
N ASP A 43 -3.96 9.85 6.23
CA ASP A 43 -4.62 11.12 5.91
C ASP A 43 -5.73 11.49 6.90
N SER A 44 -6.46 10.48 7.39
CA SER A 44 -7.50 10.67 8.41
C SER A 44 -6.92 11.17 9.75
N ASP A 45 -5.68 10.77 10.07
CA ASP A 45 -4.92 11.26 11.22
C ASP A 45 -4.18 12.58 10.95
N LEU A 46 -3.90 12.90 9.68
CA LEU A 46 -3.08 14.02 9.24
C LEU A 46 -3.86 15.31 8.92
N VAL A 47 -5.14 15.42 9.31
CA VAL A 47 -5.87 16.70 9.27
C VAL A 47 -5.18 17.72 10.21
N GLY A 48 -4.14 18.34 9.66
CA GLY A 48 -3.25 19.37 10.20
C GLY A 48 -2.14 18.88 11.13
N LYS A 49 -0.91 18.62 10.64
CA LYS A 49 0.37 18.82 11.41
C LYS A 49 1.68 18.45 10.67
N GLU A 50 2.62 19.40 10.64
CA GLU A 50 3.97 19.27 10.06
C GLU A 50 5.10 19.00 11.12
N SER A 51 4.80 18.38 12.27
CA SER A 51 5.81 18.23 13.35
C SER A 51 6.41 16.81 13.46
N PRO A 52 7.75 16.65 13.54
CA PRO A 52 8.43 15.36 13.70
C PRO A 52 8.05 14.56 14.95
N ARG A 53 7.68 15.23 16.05
CA ARG A 53 7.18 14.55 17.26
C ARG A 53 5.79 13.94 17.04
N LEU A 54 4.97 14.59 16.23
CA LEU A 54 3.61 14.13 15.91
C LEU A 54 3.63 13.02 14.86
N ALA A 55 4.67 12.94 14.01
CA ALA A 55 4.90 11.78 13.16
C ALA A 55 5.07 10.48 13.97
N GLN A 56 5.80 10.51 15.09
CA GLN A 56 5.90 9.35 15.99
C GLN A 56 4.56 9.00 16.65
N THR A 57 3.78 10.00 17.07
CA THR A 57 2.44 9.80 17.64
C THR A 57 1.47 9.22 16.61
N SER A 58 1.48 9.74 15.38
CA SER A 58 0.68 9.25 14.25
C SER A 58 0.97 7.77 13.98
N THR A 59 2.23 7.35 14.06
CA THR A 59 2.57 5.95 13.79
C THR A 59 2.04 5.00 14.85
N ALA A 60 2.01 5.42 16.12
CA ALA A 60 1.42 4.62 17.19
C ALA A 60 -0.12 4.55 17.09
N ILE A 61 -0.76 5.58 16.53
CA ILE A 61 -2.21 5.60 16.29
C ILE A 61 -2.54 4.66 15.12
N VAL A 62 -1.88 4.85 13.98
CA VAL A 62 -2.03 4.01 12.77
C VAL A 62 -1.78 2.53 13.09
N CYS A 63 -0.72 2.21 13.85
CA CYS A 63 -0.41 0.83 14.25
C CYS A 63 -1.39 0.21 15.25
N ARG A 64 -2.33 0.97 15.81
CA ARG A 64 -3.42 0.48 16.69
C ARG A 64 -4.79 0.58 16.02
N ASP A 65 -4.86 1.12 14.81
CA ASP A 65 -6.11 1.25 14.09
C ASP A 65 -6.62 -0.14 13.68
N PRO A 66 -7.86 -0.52 14.03
CA PRO A 66 -8.42 -1.82 13.70
C PRO A 66 -8.66 -2.01 12.18
N GLY A 67 -8.67 -0.93 11.41
CA GLY A 67 -8.74 -0.92 9.95
C GLY A 67 -7.38 -1.04 9.26
N LEU A 68 -6.26 -1.04 10.02
CA LEU A 68 -4.94 -1.25 9.45
C LEU A 68 -4.83 -2.66 8.85
N PRO A 69 -4.42 -2.80 7.57
CA PRO A 69 -4.18 -4.11 6.98
C PRO A 69 -3.11 -4.91 7.75
N GLU A 70 -3.38 -6.19 7.99
CA GLU A 70 -2.54 -7.06 8.85
C GLU A 70 -1.09 -7.16 8.37
N GLU A 71 -0.85 -7.00 7.06
CA GLU A 71 0.47 -6.99 6.44
C GLU A 71 1.43 -5.93 7.01
N PHE A 72 0.90 -4.83 7.60
CA PHE A 72 1.72 -3.78 8.22
C PHE A 72 2.10 -4.05 9.68
N LEU A 73 1.50 -5.04 10.34
CA LEU A 73 1.80 -5.36 11.75
C LEU A 73 3.30 -5.66 12.00
N PRO A 74 4.02 -6.40 11.13
CA PRO A 74 5.46 -6.58 11.27
C PRO A 74 6.25 -5.26 11.13
N VAL A 75 5.80 -4.34 10.29
CA VAL A 75 6.42 -3.01 10.14
C VAL A 75 6.27 -2.19 11.41
N CYS A 76 5.09 -2.21 12.02
CA CYS A 76 4.80 -1.54 13.28
C CYS A 76 5.72 -1.98 14.44
N GLN A 77 6.20 -3.22 14.40
CA GLN A 77 7.12 -3.78 15.39
C GLN A 77 8.60 -3.50 15.05
N SER A 78 8.88 -3.00 13.84
CA SER A 78 10.24 -2.78 13.36
C SER A 78 10.84 -1.46 13.84
N LYS A 79 12.18 -1.40 13.89
CA LYS A 79 12.88 -0.14 14.13
C LYS A 79 12.68 0.81 12.96
N GLY A 80 12.19 2.01 13.26
CA GLY A 80 11.89 3.03 12.26
C GLY A 80 10.57 2.80 11.52
N ALA A 81 9.62 2.08 12.13
CA ALA A 81 8.26 1.88 11.63
C ALA A 81 7.66 3.16 11.04
N GLY A 82 7.82 4.29 11.75
CA GLY A 82 7.27 5.55 11.28
C GLY A 82 7.80 6.04 9.94
N MET A 83 9.11 5.94 9.70
CA MET A 83 9.68 6.32 8.40
C MET A 83 9.22 5.38 7.29
N SER A 84 9.11 4.08 7.57
CA SER A 84 8.64 3.10 6.59
C SER A 84 7.16 3.30 6.26
N LEU A 85 6.30 3.51 7.25
CA LEU A 85 4.88 3.83 7.03
C LEU A 85 4.69 5.15 6.27
N SER A 86 5.47 6.20 6.58
CA SER A 86 5.41 7.45 5.83
C SER A 86 5.82 7.30 4.36
N ARG A 87 6.83 6.49 4.05
CA ARG A 87 7.23 6.20 2.66
C ARG A 87 6.18 5.38 1.92
N LEU A 88 5.60 4.40 2.59
CA LEU A 88 4.51 3.60 2.05
C LEU A 88 3.29 4.48 1.79
N ALA A 89 2.91 5.37 2.71
CA ALA A 89 1.84 6.33 2.48
C ALA A 89 2.12 7.29 1.32
N PHE A 90 3.37 7.74 1.14
CA PHE A 90 3.75 8.52 -0.04
C PHE A 90 3.52 7.74 -1.34
N ILE A 91 3.87 6.45 -1.38
CA ILE A 91 3.59 5.58 -2.52
C ILE A 91 2.09 5.41 -2.72
N GLY A 92 1.32 5.23 -1.63
CA GLY A 92 -0.14 5.12 -1.68
C GLY A 92 -0.82 6.37 -2.26
N SER A 93 -0.27 7.56 -2.00
CA SER A 93 -0.73 8.81 -2.61
C SER A 93 -0.47 8.89 -4.12
N HIS A 94 0.52 8.13 -4.62
CA HIS A 94 0.91 8.07 -6.03
C HIS A 94 0.68 6.66 -6.61
N HIS A 95 -0.42 6.01 -6.23
CA HIS A 95 -0.71 4.63 -6.64
C HIS A 95 -0.72 4.44 -8.16
N ASP A 96 -1.26 5.39 -8.93
CA ASP A 96 -1.27 5.34 -10.41
C ASP A 96 0.15 5.32 -11.00
N GLU A 97 1.10 6.06 -10.40
CA GLU A 97 2.51 6.05 -10.80
C GLU A 97 3.20 4.73 -10.41
N CYS A 98 2.76 4.12 -9.32
CA CYS A 98 3.23 2.81 -8.88
C CYS A 98 2.75 1.70 -9.83
N GLU A 99 1.54 1.78 -10.37
CA GLU A 99 1.00 0.82 -11.36
C GLU A 99 1.85 0.74 -12.64
N ILE A 100 2.41 1.87 -13.07
CA ILE A 100 3.33 1.95 -14.21
C ILE A 100 4.81 1.80 -13.81
N CYS A 101 5.07 1.38 -12.57
CA CYS A 101 6.40 1.13 -12.01
C CYS A 101 7.38 2.29 -12.14
N MET A 102 6.88 3.51 -11.91
CA MET A 102 7.71 4.71 -11.87
C MET A 102 8.65 4.72 -10.65
N PHE A 103 8.30 4.01 -9.58
CA PHE A 103 9.12 3.89 -8.37
C PHE A 103 9.75 2.50 -8.26
N ALA A 104 11.02 2.44 -7.85
CA ALA A 104 11.75 1.19 -7.63
C ALA A 104 11.16 0.31 -6.51
N ALA A 105 10.34 0.89 -5.63
CA ALA A 105 9.59 0.14 -4.63
C ALA A 105 8.44 -0.68 -5.25
N CYS A 106 7.95 -0.29 -6.42
CA CYS A 106 6.86 -0.96 -7.12
C CYS A 106 7.42 -2.03 -8.05
N THR A 107 6.91 -3.25 -7.95
CA THR A 107 7.42 -4.46 -8.62
C THR A 107 6.27 -5.27 -9.19
N GLY A 108 6.48 -6.08 -10.23
CA GLY A 108 5.44 -6.96 -10.79
C GLY A 108 4.86 -6.49 -12.13
N CYS A 109 5.27 -5.30 -12.56
CA CYS A 109 5.80 -5.11 -13.91
C CYS A 109 7.16 -5.83 -14.08
#